data_AF-A0A954W6F2-F1
#
_entry.id   AF-A0A954W6F2-F1
#
_cell.length_a   1.000
_cell.length_b   1.000
_cell.length_c   1.000
_cell.angle_alpha   90.00
_cell.angle_beta   90.00
_cell.angle_gamma   90.00
#
_symmetry.space_group_name_H-M   'P 1'
#
loop_
_entity.id
_entity.type
_entity.pdbx_description
1 polymer ?
#
loop_
_entity_poly.entity_id
_entity_poly.type
_entity_poly.pdbx_seq_one_letter_code
_entity_poly.pdbx_strand_id
1 'polypeptide(L)'
;MLGATLSAPDYLARLQSEIERVNQDELRQWADLIYNAWENGRFVFIFGNGGSGTTASHMAEDLGKSTLREADLHDESKRRLKVLSLTD
;
A
#
# COMPACT_ATOMS: atom_id res chain seq x y z
N MET A 1 -21.63 8.20 -4.07
CA MET A 1 -20.52 7.94 -3.13
C MET A 1 -21.11 7.45 -1.83
N LEU A 2 -20.54 6.43 -1.18
CA LEU A 2 -21.07 5.87 0.08
C LEU A 2 -21.27 6.96 1.15
N GLY A 3 -20.31 7.88 1.29
CA GLY A 3 -20.41 9.01 2.25
C GLY A 3 -21.44 10.09 1.88
N ALA A 4 -22.05 10.05 0.69
CA ALA A 4 -23.13 10.96 0.31
C ALA A 4 -24.52 10.37 0.61
N THR A 5 -24.61 9.06 0.91
CA THR A 5 -25.87 8.33 1.03
C THR A 5 -26.01 7.55 2.34
N LEU A 6 -24.90 7.31 3.04
CA LEU A 6 -24.89 6.57 4.31
C LEU A 6 -24.66 7.53 5.48
N SER A 7 -25.31 7.25 6.61
CA SER A 7 -24.93 7.82 7.89
C SER A 7 -23.55 7.29 8.31
N ALA A 8 -22.88 7.95 9.26
CA ALA A 8 -21.57 7.49 9.74
C ALA A 8 -21.61 6.04 10.31
N PRO A 9 -22.61 5.64 11.13
CA PRO A 9 -22.74 4.24 11.57
C PRO A 9 -22.91 3.26 10.41
N ASP A 10 -23.76 3.57 9.42
CA ASP A 10 -24.01 2.68 8.27
C ASP A 10 -22.76 2.54 7.39
N TYR A 11 -22.00 3.62 7.23
CA TYR A 11 -20.72 3.60 6.52
C TYR A 11 -19.72 2.68 7.22
N LEU A 12 -19.59 2.77 8.54
CA LEU A 12 -18.66 1.93 9.31
C LEU A 12 -19.06 0.45 9.27
N ALA A 13 -20.36 0.14 9.38
CA ALA A 13 -20.86 -1.22 9.22
C ALA A 13 -20.56 -1.77 7.83
N ARG A 14 -20.77 -0.96 6.78
CA ARG A 14 -20.42 -1.33 5.41
C ARG A 14 -18.92 -1.56 5.24
N LEU A 15 -18.08 -0.66 5.76
CA LEU A 15 -16.63 -0.79 5.72
C LEU A 15 -16.17 -2.10 6.36
N GLN A 16 -16.68 -2.43 7.55
CA GLN A 16 -16.37 -3.69 8.22
C GLN A 16 -16.72 -4.89 7.34
N SER A 17 -17.92 -4.91 6.75
CA SER A 17 -18.33 -6.01 5.88
C SER A 17 -17.43 -6.20 4.65
N GLU A 18 -16.86 -5.12 4.10
CA GLU A 18 -15.93 -5.24 2.96
C GLU A 18 -14.55 -5.71 3.43
N ILE A 19 -14.09 -5.28 4.61
CA ILE A 19 -12.83 -5.75 5.20
C ILE A 19 -12.91 -7.26 5.50
N GLU A 20 -14.04 -7.74 6.02
CA GLU A 20 -14.26 -9.17 6.31
C GLU A 20 -14.22 -10.07 5.07
N ARG A 21 -14.44 -9.49 3.88
CA ARG A 21 -14.37 -10.20 2.59
C ARG A 21 -12.95 -10.32 2.03
N VAL A 22 -11.99 -9.60 2.62
CA VAL A 22 -10.58 -9.70 2.18
C VAL A 22 -10.03 -11.05 2.58
N ASN A 23 -9.59 -11.82 1.58
CA ASN A 23 -8.95 -13.11 1.80
C ASN A 23 -7.61 -12.90 2.52
N GLN A 24 -7.51 -13.44 3.74
CA GLN A 24 -6.34 -13.26 4.61
C GLN A 24 -5.08 -13.93 4.06
N ASP A 25 -5.24 -15.03 3.31
CA ASP A 25 -4.09 -15.73 2.74
C ASP A 25 -3.54 -15.00 1.50
N GLU A 26 -4.42 -14.40 0.68
CA GLU A 26 -4.00 -13.53 -0.43
C GLU A 26 -3.30 -12.26 0.09
N LEU A 27 -3.81 -11.68 1.18
CA LEU A 27 -3.17 -10.53 1.83
C LEU A 27 -1.77 -10.88 2.35
N ARG A 28 -1.62 -12.04 2.99
CA ARG A 28 -0.31 -12.54 3.44
C ARG A 28 0.63 -12.76 2.26
N GLN A 29 0.17 -13.44 1.22
CA GLN A 29 0.96 -13.68 0.00
C GLN A 29 1.42 -12.36 -0.63
N TRP A 30 0.56 -11.34 -0.67
CA TRP A 30 0.91 -10.02 -1.19
C TRP A 30 2.03 -9.37 -0.36
N ALA A 31 1.93 -9.41 0.98
CA ALA A 31 2.96 -8.88 1.87
C ALA A 31 4.30 -9.61 1.68
N ASP A 32 4.27 -10.95 1.56
CA ASP A 32 5.46 -11.76 1.32
C ASP A 32 6.13 -11.41 -0.02
N LEU A 33 5.35 -11.15 -1.08
CA LEU A 33 5.88 -10.72 -2.37
C LEU A 33 6.62 -9.38 -2.29
N ILE A 34 6.07 -8.41 -1.55
CA ILE A 34 6.72 -7.10 -1.33
C ILE A 34 8.01 -7.28 -0.53
N TYR A 35 7.98 -8.06 0.55
CA TYR A 35 9.16 -8.32 1.36
C TYR A 35 10.26 -9.02 0.56
N ASN A 36 9.90 -10.07 -0.19
CA ASN A 36 10.82 -10.78 -1.07
C ASN A 36 11.43 -9.85 -2.14
N ALA A 37 10.65 -8.90 -2.68
CA ALA A 37 11.19 -7.93 -3.63
C ALA A 37 12.27 -7.04 -3.00
N TRP A 38 12.05 -6.55 -1.77
CA TRP A 38 13.06 -5.80 -1.01
C TRP A 38 14.31 -6.64 -0.71
N GLU A 39 14.11 -7.87 -0.21
CA GLU A 39 15.20 -8.77 0.15
C GLU A 39 16.08 -9.12 -1.07
N ASN A 40 15.47 -9.24 -2.24
CA ASN A 40 16.17 -9.57 -3.48
C ASN A 40 16.55 -8.34 -4.31
N GLY A 41 16.39 -7.12 -3.78
CA GLY A 41 16.77 -5.87 -4.46
C GLY A 41 16.00 -5.59 -5.76
N ARG A 42 14.82 -6.19 -5.91
CA ARG A 42 13.92 -6.07 -7.06
C ARG A 42 13.15 -4.76 -7.01
N PHE A 43 12.57 -4.39 -8.16
CA PHE A 43 11.74 -3.20 -8.31
C PHE A 43 10.26 -3.57 -8.26
N VAL A 44 9.47 -2.83 -7.49
CA VAL A 44 8.01 -2.96 -7.43
C VAL A 44 7.37 -1.82 -8.22
N PHE A 45 6.52 -2.15 -9.19
CA PHE A 45 5.74 -1.17 -9.93
C PHE A 45 4.27 -1.30 -9.53
N ILE A 46 3.67 -0.19 -9.11
CA ILE A 46 2.27 -0.14 -8.70
C ILE A 46 1.54 0.78 -9.67
N PHE A 47 0.40 0.36 -10.21
CA PHE A 47 -0.29 1.11 -11.25
C PHE A 47 -1.80 1.04 -11.04
N GLY A 48 -2.50 2.05 -11.53
CA GLY A 48 -3.94 2.16 -11.42
C GLY A 48 -4.45 3.39 -12.14
N ASN A 49 -5.73 3.38 -12.49
CA ASN A 49 -6.40 4.48 -13.18
C ASN A 49 -7.38 5.20 -12.23
N GLY A 50 -7.58 6.50 -12.44
CA GLY A 50 -8.48 7.32 -11.62
C GLY A 50 -8.12 7.22 -10.13
N GLY A 51 -9.10 6.91 -9.28
CA GLY A 51 -8.87 6.77 -7.83
C GLY A 51 -7.84 5.69 -7.47
N SER A 52 -7.74 4.61 -8.23
CA SER A 52 -6.71 3.58 -8.02
C SER A 52 -5.31 4.06 -8.39
N GLY A 53 -5.20 5.05 -9.28
CA GLY A 53 -3.94 5.74 -9.55
C GLY A 53 -3.46 6.51 -8.32
N THR A 54 -4.35 7.28 -7.69
CA THR A 54 -4.06 7.94 -6.41
C THR A 54 -3.61 6.94 -5.34
N THR A 55 -4.29 5.79 -5.22
CA THR A 55 -3.85 4.71 -4.30
C THR A 55 -2.46 4.19 -4.65
N ALA A 56 -2.14 3.99 -5.93
CA ALA A 56 -0.83 3.54 -6.37
C ALA A 56 0.28 4.54 -5.99
N SER A 57 0.06 5.84 -6.22
CA SER A 57 1.01 6.90 -5.87
C SER A 57 1.26 6.96 -4.36
N HIS A 58 0.20 6.93 -3.56
CA HIS A 58 0.33 6.94 -2.09
C HIS A 58 1.05 5.69 -1.57
N MET A 59 0.72 4.51 -2.09
CA MET A 59 1.37 3.27 -1.68
C MET A 59 2.86 3.26 -2.02
N ALA A 60 3.26 3.78 -3.19
CA ALA A 60 4.67 3.90 -3.56
C ALA A 60 5.44 4.86 -2.64
N GLU A 61 4.83 5.98 -2.25
CA GLU A 61 5.40 6.93 -1.28
C GLU A 61 5.63 6.27 0.08
N ASP A 62 4.61 5.61 0.64
CA ASP A 62 4.68 4.95 1.95
C ASP A 62 5.73 3.84 1.96
N LEU A 63 5.71 2.96 0.95
CA LEU A 63 6.66 1.84 0.86
C LEU A 63 8.10 2.30 0.55
N GLY A 64 8.29 3.43 -0.14
CA GLY A 64 9.61 3.96 -0.48
C GLY A 64 10.29 4.73 0.65
N LYS A 65 9.49 5.39 1.52
CA LYS A 65 10.02 6.31 2.55
C LYS A 65 9.77 5.84 3.98
N SER A 66 8.60 5.28 4.27
CA SER A 66 8.13 5.03 5.65
C SER A 66 8.57 3.67 6.20
N THR A 67 9.50 2.98 5.53
CA THR A 67 10.02 1.66 5.95
C THR A 67 11.33 1.73 6.76
N LEU A 68 11.89 2.93 6.97
CA LEU A 68 13.06 3.13 7.82
C LEU A 68 12.68 3.79 9.14
N ARG A 69 13.45 3.49 10.19
CA ARG A 69 13.37 4.22 11.45
C ARG A 69 13.97 5.61 11.26
N GLU A 70 13.51 6.57 12.05
CA GLU A 70 13.98 7.96 12.00
C GLU A 70 15.53 8.07 12.10
N ALA A 71 16.13 7.31 13.00
CA ALA A 71 17.59 7.26 13.18
C ALA A 71 18.37 6.75 11.95
N ASP A 72 17.71 6.03 11.05
CA ASP A 72 18.30 5.43 9.86
C ASP A 72 18.07 6.27 8.59
N LEU A 73 17.33 7.40 8.66
CA LEU A 73 16.91 8.16 7.48
C LEU A 73 18.06 8.70 6.63
N HIS A 74 19.18 9.03 7.27
CA HIS A 74 20.38 9.58 6.63
C HIS A 74 21.47 8.51 6.37
N ASP A 75 21.22 7.25 6.69
CA ASP A 75 22.17 6.16 6.45
C ASP A 75 21.95 5.53 5.07
N GLU A 76 22.75 5.93 4.09
CA GLU A 76 22.67 5.44 2.70
C GLU A 76 23.07 3.95 2.56
N SER A 77 23.68 3.35 3.59
CA SER A 77 23.95 1.90 3.59
C SER A 77 22.68 1.07 3.79
N LYS A 78 21.60 1.69 4.29
CA LYS A 78 20.32 1.01 4.50
C LYS A 78 19.60 0.79 3.18
N ARG A 79 19.22 -0.47 2.95
CA ARG A 79 18.45 -0.86 1.78
C ARG A 79 17.00 -0.41 1.90
N ARG A 80 16.53 0.35 0.92
CA ARG A 80 15.12 0.76 0.77
C ARG A 80 14.43 -0.12 -0.28
N LEU A 81 13.11 -0.24 -0.20
CA LEU A 81 12.35 -0.85 -1.27
C LEU A 81 12.45 0.05 -2.51
N LYS A 82 12.82 -0.53 -3.65
CA LYS A 82 12.73 0.17 -4.93
C LYS A 82 11.29 0.06 -5.42
N VAL A 83 10.58 1.18 -5.43
CA VAL A 83 9.16 1.22 -5.78
C VAL A 83 8.82 2.47 -6.58
N LEU A 84 7.91 2.34 -7.54
CA LEU A 84 7.41 3.46 -8.34
C LEU A 84 5.95 3.24 -8.68
N SER A 85 5.16 4.30 -8.60
CA SER A 85 3.81 4.31 -9.16
C SER A 85 3.84 4.68 -10.65
N LEU A 86 3.21 3.88 -11.50
CA LEU A 86 3.03 4.18 -12.92
C LEU A 86 1.61 4.74 -13.12
N THR A 87 1.49 6.05 -12.91
CA THR A 87 0.24 6.80 -12.97
C THR A 87 0.46 8.05 -13.81
N ASP A 88 -0.55 8.44 -14.60
CA ASP A 88 -0.52 9.64 -15.44
C ASP A 88 -0.61 10.95 -14.64
#